data_AF-A0A7X6UU77-F1
#
_entry.id   AF-A0A7X6UU77-F1
#
_cell.length_a   1.000
_cell.length_b   1.000
_cell.length_c   1.000
_cell.angle_alpha   90.00
_cell.angle_beta   90.00
_cell.angle_gamma   90.00
#
_symmetry.space_group_name_H-M   'P 1'
#
loop_
_entity.id
_entity.type
_entity.pdbx_description
1 polymer ?
#
loop_
_entity_poly.entity_id
_entity_poly.type
_entity_poly.pdbx_seq_one_letter_code
_entity_poly.pdbx_strand_id
1 'polypeptide(L)'
;MNVKKINLTPAELKAILEHKWEMSEKHGREITLEQAIEHFILHMHADWLKEKQHLDTQAQREEIEKHKYLRSQDAGYDIGKTAAAEEWCAKYAHIWRAERESLERNGFIKADVIIQSPHGLHIEPASTLALLASQYDCEVYLHRCGMDYYNFILQGKRYMNVKSILGLLSVAAQPGDALELIATGPEADPALEAIVQLINKHDQPSLSATCPS
;
A
#
# COMPACT_ATOMS: atom_id res chain seq x y z
N MET A 1 19.22 10.60 -8.96
CA MET A 1 18.11 9.78 -9.51
C MET A 1 16.80 10.32 -8.94
N ASN A 2 15.73 10.48 -9.73
CA ASN A 2 14.46 10.95 -9.16
C ASN A 2 13.66 9.76 -8.63
N VAL A 3 13.93 9.37 -7.38
CA VAL A 3 13.35 8.20 -6.71
C VAL A 3 11.82 8.24 -6.65
N LYS A 4 11.22 9.43 -6.64
CA LYS A 4 9.75 9.58 -6.63
C LYS A 4 9.09 9.04 -7.90
N LYS A 5 9.79 8.99 -9.04
CA LYS A 5 9.23 8.51 -10.30
C LYS A 5 9.28 7.00 -10.48
N ILE A 6 9.85 6.27 -9.51
CA ILE A 6 9.93 4.80 -9.57
C ILE A 6 8.55 4.24 -9.26
N ASN A 7 8.05 3.40 -10.16
CA ASN A 7 6.80 2.67 -9.96
C ASN A 7 7.10 1.37 -9.22
N LEU A 8 6.75 1.33 -7.94
CA LEU A 8 6.99 0.20 -7.05
C LEU A 8 5.92 -0.88 -7.21
N THR A 9 6.29 -2.11 -6.88
CA THR A 9 5.34 -3.16 -6.54
C THR A 9 5.05 -3.18 -5.04
N PRO A 10 3.93 -3.80 -4.58
CA PRO A 10 3.67 -3.94 -3.15
C PRO A 10 4.75 -4.71 -2.39
N ALA A 11 5.39 -5.71 -3.03
CA ALA A 11 6.51 -6.43 -2.43
C ALA A 11 7.74 -5.53 -2.24
N GLU A 12 8.05 -4.68 -3.22
CA GLU A 12 9.14 -3.70 -3.10
C GLU A 12 8.83 -2.66 -2.02
N LEU A 13 7.61 -2.12 -1.99
CA LEU A 13 7.22 -1.16 -0.96
C LEU A 13 7.34 -1.78 0.44
N LYS A 14 6.88 -3.02 0.62
CA LYS A 14 7.03 -3.74 1.89
C LYS A 14 8.49 -3.85 2.32
N ALA A 15 9.36 -4.30 1.42
CA ALA A 15 10.79 -4.43 1.70
C ALA A 15 11.45 -3.07 2.02
N ILE A 16 11.01 -2.01 1.35
CA ILE A 16 11.49 -0.64 1.63
C ILE A 16 11.05 -0.17 3.02
N LEU A 17 9.83 -0.50 3.46
CA LEU A 17 9.34 -0.14 4.79
C LEU A 17 10.08 -0.92 5.90
N GLU A 18 10.34 -2.21 5.69
CA GLU A 18 11.17 -3.03 6.57
C GLU A 18 12.59 -2.43 6.66
N HIS A 19 13.17 -2.07 5.52
CA HIS A 19 14.48 -1.42 5.45
C HIS A 19 14.49 -0.04 6.13
N LYS A 20 13.44 0.78 5.94
CA LYS A 20 13.26 2.07 6.62
C LYS A 20 13.31 1.88 8.14
N TRP A 21 12.61 0.88 8.65
CA TRP A 21 12.57 0.58 10.08
C TRP A 21 13.95 0.17 10.60
N GLU A 22 14.62 -0.79 9.94
CA GLU A 22 15.97 -1.21 10.31
C GLU A 22 16.99 -0.06 10.27
N MET A 23 16.91 0.80 9.24
CA MET A 23 17.78 1.98 9.16
C MET A 23 17.51 2.94 10.31
N SER A 24 16.25 3.14 10.68
CA SER A 24 15.88 4.04 11.77
C SER A 24 16.41 3.54 13.11
N GLU A 25 16.32 2.25 13.37
CA GLU A 25 16.91 1.62 14.56
C GLU A 25 18.44 1.79 14.59
N LYS A 26 19.13 1.48 13.49
CA LYS A 26 20.60 1.56 13.40
C LYS A 26 21.13 3.00 13.60
N HIS A 27 20.41 4.00 13.11
CA HIS A 27 20.83 5.41 13.23
C HIS A 27 20.35 6.09 14.52
N GLY A 28 19.45 5.46 15.29
CA GLY A 28 18.85 6.05 16.47
C GLY A 28 17.99 7.28 16.19
N ARG A 29 17.49 7.42 14.94
CA ARG A 29 16.59 8.50 14.52
C ARG A 29 15.68 8.01 13.40
N GLU A 30 14.53 8.62 13.26
CA GLU A 30 13.60 8.32 12.18
C GLU A 30 14.22 8.67 10.81
N ILE A 31 14.20 7.70 9.90
CA ILE A 31 14.58 7.84 8.50
C ILE A 31 13.32 8.06 7.67
N THR A 32 13.34 9.02 6.75
CA THR A 32 12.17 9.28 5.91
C THR A 32 12.00 8.19 4.86
N LEU A 33 10.77 8.02 4.36
CA LEU A 33 10.50 7.04 3.32
C LEU A 33 11.32 7.30 2.05
N GLU A 34 11.49 8.55 1.63
CA GLU A 34 12.32 8.89 0.47
C GLU A 34 13.78 8.48 0.63
N GLN A 35 14.35 8.67 1.83
CA GLN A 35 15.71 8.26 2.13
C GLN A 35 15.85 6.73 2.08
N ALA A 36 14.85 6.02 2.63
CA ALA A 36 14.82 4.56 2.58
C ALA A 36 14.69 4.04 1.14
N ILE A 37 13.83 4.64 0.31
CA ILE A 37 13.71 4.32 -1.12
C ILE A 37 15.04 4.53 -1.81
N GLU A 38 15.67 5.70 -1.63
CA GLU A 38 16.95 6.01 -2.27
C GLU A 38 18.03 5.00 -1.89
N HIS A 39 18.20 4.72 -0.60
CA HIS A 39 19.18 3.76 -0.12
C HIS A 39 18.89 2.35 -0.64
N PHE A 40 17.64 1.90 -0.58
CA PHE A 40 17.24 0.57 -1.03
C PHE A 40 17.55 0.38 -2.52
N ILE A 41 17.16 1.34 -3.37
CA ILE A 41 17.39 1.25 -4.82
C ILE A 41 18.88 1.29 -5.16
N LEU A 42 19.67 2.11 -4.48
CA LEU A 42 21.10 2.25 -4.78
C LEU A 42 21.94 1.07 -4.29
N HIS A 43 21.55 0.42 -3.19
CA HIS A 43 22.44 -0.50 -2.48
C HIS A 43 21.90 -1.92 -2.30
N MET A 44 20.58 -2.15 -2.42
CA MET A 44 19.97 -3.44 -2.03
C MET A 44 19.08 -4.03 -3.11
N HIS A 45 18.48 -3.20 -3.96
CA HIS A 45 17.42 -3.61 -4.89
C HIS A 45 17.84 -4.73 -5.85
N ALA A 46 19.06 -4.68 -6.38
CA ALA A 46 19.55 -5.70 -7.32
C ALA A 46 19.66 -7.09 -6.66
N ASP A 47 20.24 -7.15 -5.46
CA ASP A 47 20.40 -8.41 -4.73
C ASP A 47 19.05 -8.92 -4.21
N TRP A 48 18.20 -8.02 -3.71
CA TRP A 48 16.85 -8.34 -3.28
C TRP A 48 16.00 -8.89 -4.43
N LEU A 49 16.06 -8.30 -5.63
CA LEU A 49 15.35 -8.78 -6.81
C LEU A 49 15.82 -10.19 -7.22
N LYS A 50 17.12 -10.44 -7.18
CA LYS A 50 17.69 -11.75 -7.51
C LYS A 50 17.20 -12.82 -6.54
N GLU A 51 17.21 -12.51 -5.24
CA GLU A 51 16.70 -13.42 -4.21
C GLU A 51 15.20 -13.67 -4.37
N LYS A 52 14.42 -12.61 -4.55
CA LYS A 52 12.98 -12.72 -4.81
C LYS A 52 12.68 -13.57 -6.03
N GLN A 53 13.40 -13.37 -7.14
CA GLN A 53 13.23 -14.17 -8.36
C GLN A 53 13.53 -15.65 -8.10
N HIS A 54 14.55 -15.94 -7.30
CA HIS A 54 14.90 -17.31 -6.93
C HIS A 54 13.75 -17.97 -6.15
N LEU A 55 13.26 -17.31 -5.10
CA LEU A 55 12.15 -17.78 -4.27
C LEU A 55 10.86 -17.94 -5.07
N ASP A 56 10.53 -16.98 -5.92
CA ASP A 56 9.34 -17.05 -6.78
C ASP A 56 9.44 -18.21 -7.77
N THR A 57 10.63 -18.47 -8.33
CA THR A 57 10.84 -19.61 -9.24
C THR A 57 10.65 -20.94 -8.52
N GLN A 58 11.13 -21.06 -7.28
CA GLN A 58 10.93 -22.26 -6.47
C GLN A 58 9.44 -22.46 -6.14
N ALA A 59 8.78 -21.43 -5.63
CA ALA A 59 7.35 -21.49 -5.31
C ALA A 59 6.49 -21.78 -6.55
N GLN A 60 6.81 -21.19 -7.70
CA GLN A 60 6.09 -21.47 -8.94
C GLN A 60 6.24 -22.94 -9.38
N ARG A 61 7.42 -23.56 -9.18
CA ARG A 61 7.62 -24.98 -9.47
C ARG A 61 6.78 -25.87 -8.56
N GLU A 62 6.70 -25.55 -7.28
CA GLU A 62 5.86 -26.28 -6.33
C GLU A 62 4.38 -26.23 -6.74
N GLU A 63 3.89 -25.06 -7.17
CA GLU A 63 2.52 -24.92 -7.65
C GLU A 63 2.26 -25.70 -8.95
N ILE A 64 3.22 -25.72 -9.88
CA ILE A 64 3.11 -26.55 -11.10
C ILE A 64 3.05 -28.03 -10.73
N GLU A 65 3.85 -28.50 -9.77
CA GLU A 65 3.82 -29.89 -9.33
C GLU A 65 2.49 -30.24 -8.61
N LYS A 66 1.92 -29.33 -7.81
CA LYS A 66 0.58 -29.49 -7.24
C LYS A 66 -0.49 -29.58 -8.34
N HIS A 67 -0.44 -28.67 -9.31
CA HIS A 67 -1.36 -28.67 -10.45
C HIS A 67 -1.25 -29.97 -11.26
N LYS A 68 -0.02 -30.40 -11.56
CA LYS A 68 0.26 -31.69 -12.21
C LYS A 68 -0.42 -32.83 -11.45
N TYR A 69 -0.19 -32.91 -10.14
CA TYR A 69 -0.74 -33.97 -9.30
C TYR A 69 -2.27 -34.02 -9.33
N LEU A 70 -2.95 -32.88 -9.19
CA LEU A 70 -4.41 -32.80 -9.24
C LEU A 70 -4.95 -33.22 -10.61
N ARG A 71 -4.36 -32.69 -11.69
CA ARG A 71 -4.77 -33.01 -13.06
C ARG A 71 -4.55 -34.48 -13.42
N SER A 72 -3.47 -35.08 -12.94
CA SER A 72 -3.21 -36.52 -13.13
C SER A 72 -4.22 -37.40 -12.42
N GLN A 73 -4.72 -36.98 -11.25
CA GLN A 73 -5.81 -37.69 -10.56
C GLN A 73 -7.12 -37.61 -11.34
N ASP A 74 -7.49 -36.41 -11.79
CA ASP A 74 -8.72 -36.20 -12.56
C ASP A 74 -8.71 -36.97 -13.90
N ALA A 75 -7.55 -37.05 -14.55
CA ALA A 75 -7.38 -37.74 -15.83
C ALA A 75 -7.25 -39.26 -15.70
N GLY A 76 -6.92 -39.77 -14.50
CA GLY A 76 -6.64 -41.19 -14.26
C GLY A 76 -5.29 -41.67 -14.82
N TYR A 77 -4.41 -40.78 -15.26
CA TYR A 77 -3.05 -41.08 -15.71
C TYR A 77 -2.11 -39.88 -15.49
N ASP A 78 -0.79 -40.11 -15.50
CA ASP A 78 0.17 -39.00 -15.35
C ASP A 78 0.18 -38.11 -16.59
N ILE A 79 -0.27 -36.85 -16.45
CA ILE A 79 -0.27 -35.87 -17.54
C ILE A 79 1.14 -35.39 -17.92
N GLY A 80 2.15 -35.67 -17.08
CA GLY A 80 3.54 -35.30 -17.32
C GLY A 80 3.83 -33.83 -17.00
N LYS A 81 5.13 -33.51 -16.89
CA LYS A 81 5.60 -32.18 -16.45
C LYS A 81 5.34 -31.08 -17.47
N THR A 82 5.57 -31.37 -18.75
CA THR A 82 5.45 -30.37 -19.82
C THR A 82 4.01 -29.89 -19.98
N ALA A 83 3.05 -30.81 -20.10
CA ALA A 83 1.64 -30.45 -20.25
C ALA A 83 1.11 -29.68 -19.03
N ALA A 84 1.49 -30.11 -17.81
CA ALA A 84 1.13 -29.39 -16.59
C ALA A 84 1.70 -27.97 -16.56
N ALA A 85 2.97 -27.80 -16.93
CA ALA A 85 3.61 -26.49 -16.97
C ALA A 85 3.01 -25.57 -18.03
N GLU A 86 2.68 -26.08 -19.22
CA GLU A 86 2.02 -25.33 -20.29
C GLU A 86 0.62 -24.88 -19.87
N GLU A 87 -0.19 -25.80 -19.33
CA GLU A 87 -1.54 -25.48 -18.83
C GLU A 87 -1.46 -24.45 -17.70
N TRP A 88 -0.53 -24.63 -16.76
CA TRP A 88 -0.32 -23.69 -15.66
C TRP A 88 0.09 -22.30 -16.15
N CYS A 89 1.06 -22.22 -17.07
CA CYS A 89 1.51 -20.96 -17.64
C CYS A 89 0.37 -20.23 -18.35
N ALA A 90 -0.48 -20.95 -19.09
CA ALA A 90 -1.59 -20.38 -19.83
C ALA A 90 -2.70 -19.86 -18.91
N LYS A 91 -3.07 -20.61 -17.86
CA LYS A 91 -4.27 -20.32 -17.06
C LYS A 91 -4.00 -19.62 -15.73
N TYR A 92 -2.95 -20.01 -15.02
CA TYR A 92 -2.80 -19.65 -13.60
C TYR A 92 -1.59 -18.76 -13.32
N ALA A 93 -0.53 -18.83 -14.12
CA ALA A 93 0.71 -18.11 -13.81
C ALA A 93 0.55 -16.59 -13.70
N HIS A 94 -0.31 -15.97 -14.50
CA HIS A 94 -0.56 -14.52 -14.41
C HIS A 94 -1.34 -14.15 -13.15
N ILE A 95 -2.35 -14.93 -12.77
CA ILE A 95 -3.13 -14.76 -11.53
C ILE A 95 -2.22 -14.95 -10.31
N TRP A 96 -1.40 -15.99 -10.33
CA TRP A 96 -0.43 -16.30 -9.27
C TRP A 96 0.58 -15.17 -9.08
N ARG A 97 1.14 -14.62 -10.16
CA ARG A 97 2.04 -13.46 -10.06
C ARG A 97 1.31 -12.21 -9.55
N ALA A 98 0.08 -11.98 -10.00
CA ALA A 98 -0.73 -10.85 -9.54
C ALA A 98 -1.08 -10.94 -8.05
N GLU A 99 -1.43 -12.13 -7.54
CA GLU A 99 -1.67 -12.36 -6.11
C GLU A 99 -0.42 -12.07 -5.28
N ARG A 100 0.75 -12.51 -5.75
CA ARG A 100 2.02 -12.27 -5.05
C ARG A 100 2.41 -10.80 -4.99
N GLU A 101 2.04 -10.04 -6.02
CA GLU A 101 2.22 -8.58 -6.07
C GLU A 101 0.95 -7.83 -5.63
N SER A 102 0.03 -8.48 -4.91
CA SER A 102 -1.14 -7.82 -4.34
C SER A 102 -0.82 -7.08 -3.05
N LEU A 103 -1.61 -6.06 -2.73
CA LEU A 103 -1.52 -5.35 -1.46
C LEU A 103 -1.72 -6.30 -0.28
N GLU A 104 -2.78 -7.10 -0.32
CA GLU A 104 -3.17 -8.05 0.74
C GLU A 104 -2.04 -9.03 1.06
N ARG A 105 -1.46 -9.68 0.03
CA ARG A 105 -0.37 -10.62 0.22
C ARG A 105 0.88 -9.99 0.84
N ASN A 106 1.09 -8.70 0.57
CA ASN A 106 2.21 -7.93 1.09
C ASN A 106 1.89 -7.19 2.39
N GLY A 107 0.78 -7.54 3.06
CA GLY A 107 0.45 -7.01 4.38
C GLY A 107 -0.13 -5.61 4.38
N PHE A 108 -0.69 -5.19 3.24
CA PHE A 108 -1.44 -3.94 3.12
C PHE A 108 -2.93 -4.23 3.10
N ILE A 109 -3.68 -3.43 3.84
CA ILE A 109 -5.14 -3.34 3.74
C ILE A 109 -5.51 -2.09 2.95
N LYS A 110 -6.67 -2.12 2.27
CA LYS A 110 -7.14 -1.04 1.41
C LYS A 110 -8.55 -0.61 1.79
N ALA A 111 -8.81 0.69 1.76
CA ALA A 111 -10.15 1.26 1.87
C ALA A 111 -10.37 2.33 0.81
N ASP A 112 -11.52 2.29 0.14
CA ASP A 112 -11.94 3.33 -0.80
C ASP A 112 -13.01 4.21 -0.14
N VAL A 113 -12.87 5.54 -0.24
CA VAL A 113 -13.76 6.51 0.40
C VAL A 113 -14.18 7.57 -0.60
N ILE A 114 -15.44 7.99 -0.55
CA ILE A 114 -15.95 9.14 -1.31
C ILE A 114 -16.10 10.31 -0.35
N ILE A 115 -15.51 11.47 -0.67
CA ILE A 115 -15.66 12.67 0.16
C ILE A 115 -17.11 13.13 0.12
N GLN A 116 -17.77 13.13 1.27
CA GLN A 116 -19.15 13.64 1.41
C GLN A 116 -19.20 15.02 2.07
N SER A 117 -18.15 15.43 2.78
CA SER A 117 -18.11 16.71 3.47
C SER A 117 -18.22 17.88 2.48
N PRO A 118 -19.13 18.85 2.71
CA PRO A 118 -19.29 20.04 1.85
C PRO A 118 -18.04 20.91 1.76
N HIS A 119 -17.30 20.99 2.87
CA HIS A 119 -15.95 21.55 2.91
C HIS A 119 -15.05 20.33 2.74
N GLY A 120 -14.49 20.01 1.58
CA GLY A 120 -13.71 18.78 1.40
C GLY A 120 -12.48 18.64 2.35
N LEU A 121 -11.39 18.01 1.90
CA LEU A 121 -10.23 17.85 2.77
C LEU A 121 -9.40 19.16 2.83
N HIS A 122 -9.81 20.08 3.72
CA HIS A 122 -9.16 21.38 3.97
C HIS A 122 -8.15 21.33 5.14
N ILE A 123 -7.55 22.47 5.50
CA ILE A 123 -6.45 22.59 6.48
C ILE A 123 -6.80 21.98 7.86
N GLU A 124 -7.96 22.30 8.39
CA GLU A 124 -8.39 21.84 9.72
C GLU A 124 -8.69 20.32 9.73
N PRO A 125 -9.51 19.77 8.81
CA PRO A 125 -9.62 18.33 8.64
C PRO A 125 -8.28 17.61 8.38
N ALA A 126 -7.38 18.21 7.59
CA ALA A 126 -6.07 17.66 7.30
C ALA A 126 -5.17 17.55 8.53
N SER A 127 -5.19 18.56 9.41
CA SER A 127 -4.39 18.56 10.64
C SER A 127 -4.90 17.51 11.63
N THR A 128 -6.22 17.44 11.81
CA THR A 128 -6.86 16.42 12.66
C THR A 128 -6.61 15.01 12.12
N LEU A 129 -6.67 14.84 10.81
CA LEU A 129 -6.42 13.55 10.15
C LEU A 129 -4.97 13.09 10.34
N ALA A 130 -3.99 13.97 10.12
CA ALA A 130 -2.58 13.64 10.33
C ALA A 130 -2.27 13.30 11.79
N LEU A 131 -2.86 14.05 12.74
CA LEU A 131 -2.71 13.79 14.17
C LEU A 131 -3.31 12.44 14.55
N LEU A 132 -4.52 12.13 14.06
CA LEU A 132 -5.18 10.84 14.28
C LEU A 132 -4.34 9.69 13.72
N ALA A 133 -3.89 9.79 12.47
CA ALA A 133 -3.05 8.76 11.84
C ALA A 133 -1.75 8.51 12.62
N SER A 134 -1.16 9.57 13.20
CA SER A 134 0.08 9.48 13.97
C SER A 134 -0.07 8.79 15.33
N GLN A 135 -1.29 8.57 15.81
CA GLN A 135 -1.55 7.85 17.07
C GLN A 135 -1.40 6.33 16.94
N TYR A 136 -1.41 5.81 15.71
CA TYR A 136 -1.34 4.38 15.44
C TYR A 136 0.06 3.94 15.00
N ASP A 137 0.47 2.77 15.48
CA ASP A 137 1.66 2.04 15.04
C ASP A 137 1.40 1.35 13.70
N CYS A 138 1.30 2.18 12.66
CA CYS A 138 1.19 1.75 11.27
C CYS A 138 1.62 2.87 10.32
N GLU A 139 1.82 2.51 9.06
CA GLU A 139 1.99 3.46 7.96
C GLU A 139 0.67 3.57 7.21
N VAL A 140 0.22 4.80 6.93
CA VAL A 140 -1.02 5.04 6.18
C VAL A 140 -0.72 5.96 5.00
N TYR A 141 -1.17 5.54 3.82
CA TYR A 141 -1.00 6.29 2.59
C TYR A 141 -2.33 6.57 1.90
N LEU A 142 -2.38 7.70 1.21
CA LEU A 142 -3.55 8.18 0.47
C LEU A 142 -3.19 8.41 -0.99
N HIS A 143 -4.10 8.01 -1.86
CA HIS A 143 -4.14 8.35 -3.27
C HIS A 143 -5.42 9.13 -3.60
N ARG A 144 -5.25 10.23 -4.35
CA ARG A 144 -6.33 10.91 -5.08
C ARG A 144 -5.91 11.07 -6.53
N CYS A 145 -6.84 10.86 -7.46
CA CYS A 145 -6.59 11.11 -8.87
C CYS A 145 -6.18 12.59 -9.09
N GLY A 146 -5.13 12.82 -9.87
CA GLY A 146 -4.67 14.17 -10.21
C GLY A 146 -3.85 14.88 -9.13
N MET A 147 -3.46 14.22 -8.03
CA MET A 147 -2.63 14.86 -7.00
C MET A 147 -1.20 15.14 -7.49
N ASP A 148 -0.66 16.30 -7.08
CA ASP A 148 0.66 16.79 -7.50
C ASP A 148 1.80 16.32 -6.59
N TYR A 149 1.57 16.34 -5.27
CA TYR A 149 2.56 15.92 -4.29
C TYR A 149 2.36 14.46 -3.92
N TYR A 150 3.47 13.73 -3.80
CA TYR A 150 3.48 12.32 -3.42
C TYR A 150 4.87 11.91 -2.91
N ASN A 151 4.91 10.81 -2.17
CA ASN A 151 6.14 10.19 -1.69
C ASN A 151 6.66 9.15 -2.70
N PHE A 152 5.76 8.33 -3.26
CA PHE A 152 6.10 7.25 -4.20
C PHE A 152 4.97 6.95 -5.19
N ILE A 153 5.29 6.15 -6.22
CA ILE A 153 4.32 5.59 -7.15
C ILE A 153 4.22 4.09 -6.85
N LEU A 154 3.00 3.57 -6.73
CA LEU A 154 2.71 2.16 -6.50
C LEU A 154 1.66 1.71 -7.50
N GLN A 155 1.97 0.70 -8.30
CA GLN A 155 1.08 0.18 -9.36
C GLN A 155 0.50 1.30 -10.26
N GLY A 156 1.32 2.31 -10.58
CA GLY A 156 0.96 3.44 -11.44
C GLY A 156 0.20 4.56 -10.74
N LYS A 157 -0.16 4.42 -9.47
CA LYS A 157 -0.85 5.44 -8.66
C LYS A 157 0.13 6.17 -7.75
N ARG A 158 -0.11 7.47 -7.55
CA ARG A 158 0.69 8.32 -6.65
C ARG A 158 0.14 8.24 -5.24
N TYR A 159 1.00 7.95 -4.27
CA TYR A 159 0.62 7.87 -2.86
C TYR A 159 1.42 8.85 -2.02
N MET A 160 0.77 9.36 -0.99
CA MET A 160 1.39 10.19 0.02
C MET A 160 1.11 9.71 1.43
N ASN A 161 2.02 9.97 2.38
CA ASN A 161 1.85 9.60 3.78
C ASN A 161 0.82 10.51 4.47
N VAL A 162 -0.24 9.92 5.02
CA VAL A 162 -1.34 10.64 5.69
C VAL A 162 -0.84 11.38 6.95
N LYS A 163 0.25 10.93 7.57
CA LYS A 163 0.88 11.61 8.72
C LYS A 163 1.51 12.96 8.33
N SER A 164 1.68 13.25 7.04
CA SER A 164 2.19 14.54 6.56
C SER A 164 1.09 15.57 6.37
N ILE A 165 0.94 16.49 7.33
CA ILE A 165 0.00 17.63 7.23
C ILE A 165 0.23 18.38 5.92
N LEU A 166 1.47 18.74 5.59
CA LEU A 166 1.81 19.46 4.37
C LEU A 166 1.40 18.70 3.10
N GLY A 167 1.57 17.37 3.10
CA GLY A 167 1.10 16.55 2.00
C GLY A 167 -0.42 16.58 1.91
N LEU A 168 -1.15 16.48 3.01
CA LEU A 168 -2.62 16.46 2.98
C LEU A 168 -3.20 17.77 2.46
N LEU A 169 -2.56 18.91 2.75
CA LEU A 169 -2.94 20.21 2.19
C LEU A 169 -2.88 20.24 0.66
N SER A 170 -1.97 19.47 0.05
CA SER A 170 -1.85 19.37 -1.40
C SER A 170 -2.91 18.47 -2.05
N VAL A 171 -3.57 17.60 -1.25
CA VAL A 171 -4.58 16.67 -1.76
C VAL A 171 -5.78 17.44 -2.27
N ALA A 172 -6.16 18.56 -1.63
CA ALA A 172 -7.23 19.47 -2.05
C ALA A 172 -8.56 18.77 -2.44
N ALA A 173 -8.89 17.66 -1.77
CA ALA A 173 -10.07 16.84 -2.11
C ALA A 173 -11.37 17.63 -1.92
N GLN A 174 -12.28 17.48 -2.87
CA GLN A 174 -13.57 18.13 -2.95
C GLN A 174 -14.69 17.11 -2.73
N PRO A 175 -15.91 17.56 -2.37
CA PRO A 175 -17.08 16.69 -2.32
C PRO A 175 -17.24 15.89 -3.63
N GLY A 176 -17.46 14.58 -3.51
CA GLY A 176 -17.60 13.65 -4.62
C GLY A 176 -16.29 13.01 -5.10
N ASP A 177 -15.13 13.46 -4.63
CA ASP A 177 -13.86 12.82 -4.99
C ASP A 177 -13.71 11.44 -4.35
N ALA A 178 -13.11 10.53 -5.12
CA ALA A 178 -12.67 9.23 -4.62
C ALA A 178 -11.25 9.31 -4.06
N LEU A 179 -11.10 8.83 -2.84
CA LEU A 179 -9.83 8.59 -2.17
C LEU A 179 -9.61 7.09 -2.03
N GLU A 180 -8.39 6.65 -2.27
CA GLU A 180 -7.94 5.31 -1.95
C GLU A 180 -6.90 5.39 -0.83
N LEU A 181 -7.17 4.67 0.25
CA LEU A 181 -6.29 4.56 1.40
C LEU A 181 -5.69 3.16 1.44
N ILE A 182 -4.39 3.09 1.73
CA ILE A 182 -3.72 1.84 2.07
C ILE A 182 -3.03 1.99 3.42
N ALA A 183 -3.01 0.94 4.22
CA ALA A 183 -2.26 0.92 5.47
C ALA A 183 -1.55 -0.40 5.68
N THR A 184 -0.44 -0.38 6.42
CA THR A 184 0.31 -1.58 6.83
C THR A 184 0.94 -1.37 8.20
N GLY A 185 1.04 -2.44 8.98
CA GLY A 185 1.53 -2.44 10.35
C GLY A 185 0.53 -3.02 11.35
N PRO A 186 0.92 -3.19 12.63
CA PRO A 186 0.10 -3.82 13.66
C PRO A 186 -1.28 -3.20 13.86
N GLU A 187 -1.37 -1.87 13.73
CA GLU A 187 -2.61 -1.12 13.94
C GLU A 187 -3.23 -0.58 12.64
N ALA A 188 -2.92 -1.20 11.49
CA ALA A 188 -3.41 -0.75 10.19
C ALA A 188 -4.95 -0.73 10.10
N ASP A 189 -5.62 -1.82 10.50
CA ASP A 189 -7.08 -1.95 10.45
C ASP A 189 -7.80 -0.87 11.28
N PRO A 190 -7.53 -0.73 12.60
CA PRO A 190 -8.19 0.30 13.40
C PRO A 190 -7.83 1.72 12.95
N ALA A 191 -6.62 1.95 12.41
CA ALA A 191 -6.23 3.25 11.87
C ALA A 191 -7.05 3.63 10.63
N LEU A 192 -7.19 2.71 9.66
CA LEU A 192 -8.04 2.96 8.48
C LEU A 192 -9.48 3.20 8.87
N GLU A 193 -10.02 2.40 9.79
CA GLU A 193 -11.41 2.58 10.25
C GLU A 193 -11.62 3.98 10.84
N ALA A 194 -10.74 4.41 11.76
CA ALA A 194 -10.83 5.73 12.39
C ALA A 194 -10.68 6.87 11.37
N ILE A 195 -9.77 6.72 10.40
CA ILE A 195 -9.57 7.70 9.33
C ILE A 195 -10.81 7.81 8.42
N VAL A 196 -11.36 6.68 7.99
CA VAL A 196 -12.57 6.63 7.15
C VAL A 196 -13.75 7.27 7.90
N GLN A 197 -13.91 6.96 9.18
CA GLN A 197 -14.94 7.57 10.02
C GLN A 197 -14.77 9.08 10.14
N LEU A 198 -13.54 9.58 10.32
CA LEU A 198 -13.26 11.00 10.39
C LEU A 198 -13.57 11.72 9.07
N ILE A 199 -13.20 11.12 7.93
CA ILE A 199 -13.47 11.67 6.59
C ILE A 199 -14.98 11.73 6.30
N ASN A 200 -15.74 10.73 6.75
CA ASN A 200 -17.19 10.66 6.56
C ASN A 200 -17.98 11.48 7.60
N LYS A 201 -17.33 11.97 8.65
CA LYS A 201 -18.03 12.72 9.69
C LYS A 201 -18.51 14.05 9.12
N HIS A 202 -19.83 14.24 9.06
CA HIS A 202 -20.42 15.54 8.81
C HIS A 202 -20.04 16.48 9.96
N ASP A 203 -19.55 17.67 9.64
CA ASP A 203 -19.43 18.78 10.60
C ASP A 203 -20.80 18.96 11.28
N GLN A 204 -20.90 18.52 12.53
CA GLN A 204 -21.94 19.00 13.42
C GLN A 204 -21.53 20.44 13.76
N PRO A 205 -22.33 21.47 13.44
CA PRO A 205 -22.00 22.81 13.89
C PRO A 205 -21.88 22.78 15.41
N SER A 206 -20.71 23.19 15.91
CA SER A 206 -20.53 23.44 17.33
C SER A 206 -21.61 24.42 17.77
N LEU A 207 -22.49 23.96 18.67
CA LEU A 207 -23.48 24.81 19.31
C LEU A 207 -22.73 25.97 19.96
N SER A 208 -22.79 27.14 19.31
CA SER A 208 -22.35 28.40 19.88
C SER A 208 -23.09 28.57 21.20
N ALA A 209 -22.34 28.51 22.31
CA ALA A 209 -22.84 28.90 23.61
C ALA A 209 -23.24 30.38 23.55
N THR A 210 -24.53 30.63 23.35
CA THR A 210 -25.13 31.94 23.59
C THR A 210 -25.10 32.20 25.09
N CYS A 211 -24.19 33.07 25.52
CA CYS A 211 -24.23 33.67 26.85
C CYS A 211 -25.51 34.52 26.97
N PRO A 212 -26.37 34.32 27.99
CA PRO A 212 -27.44 35.26 28.27
C PRO A 212 -26.90 36.48 29.02
N SER A 213 -27.45 37.64 28.66
CA SER A 213 -27.16 38.98 29.20
C SER A 213 -27.72 39.20 30.60
#